data_AF-A0A7Y1TTA2-F1
#
_entry.id   AF-A0A7Y1TTA2-F1
#
_cell.length_a   1.000
_cell.length_b   1.000
_cell.length_c   1.000
_cell.angle_alpha   90.00
_cell.angle_beta   90.00
_cell.angle_gamma   90.00
#
_symmetry.space_group_name_H-M   'P 1'
#
loop_
_entity.id
_entity.type
_entity.pdbx_description
1 polymer ?
#
loop_
_entity_poly.entity_id
_entity_poly.type
_entity_poly.pdbx_seq_one_letter_code
_entity_poly.pdbx_strand_id
1 'polypeptide(L)'
;MKRLVLLALVLGLVAAACTSDASTPTVTTGDPTASPTEDGSSTTTTTLGQSFAGTDPAPEFPDGLDWLNTEAPLSIAELRGKVVLLDFWTYGCINCIHIIPDLERLETEYPDELVVIGVHSAKFASEGDTENIRQIVLRYGLEHPVVNDRDFEVWQTWGANAWPTVVIIDPAGNVVGGHSGEGVYDVTQPVIASLVAEFGANGVLDRSPVSFALEADGLPETILSFPGKVLADPVSGLLYIADSNHHRIVAADPATGDVIDVFGSGRRGFRDGDARSARFDQPQGMVLSSDGA
;
A
#
# COMPACT_ATOMS: atom_id res chain seq x y z
N MET A 1 1.00 53.48 22.05
CA MET A 1 0.00 53.54 23.12
C MET A 1 -1.11 52.54 22.82
N LYS A 2 -1.39 51.70 23.82
CA LYS A 2 -2.22 50.49 23.84
C LYS A 2 -3.50 50.53 22.99
N ARG A 3 -3.76 49.48 22.20
CA ARG A 3 -5.13 49.06 21.87
C ARG A 3 -5.30 47.57 22.17
N LEU A 4 -6.19 47.36 23.12
CA LEU A 4 -6.67 46.15 23.77
C LEU A 4 -7.66 45.46 22.81
N VAL A 5 -7.51 44.16 22.55
CA VAL A 5 -8.60 43.34 21.97
C VAL A 5 -8.88 42.21 22.95
N LEU A 6 -10.13 42.17 23.39
CA LEU A 6 -10.69 41.38 24.47
C LEU A 6 -11.03 39.98 23.93
N LEU A 7 -10.44 38.92 24.49
CA LEU A 7 -10.81 37.53 24.23
C LEU A 7 -11.93 37.15 25.23
N ALA A 8 -13.14 36.87 24.74
CA ALA A 8 -14.23 36.36 25.57
C ALA A 8 -14.12 34.84 25.67
N LEU A 9 -13.81 34.35 26.87
CA LEU A 9 -13.77 32.93 27.23
C LEU A 9 -15.18 32.53 27.74
N VAL A 10 -15.87 31.64 27.03
CA VAL A 10 -17.14 31.07 27.51
C VAL A 10 -16.82 29.76 28.23
N LEU A 11 -16.91 29.79 29.56
CA LEU A 11 -16.76 28.63 30.43
C LEU A 11 -18.15 28.01 30.65
N GLY A 12 -18.42 26.86 30.03
CA GLY A 12 -19.64 26.08 30.24
C GLY A 12 -19.39 24.99 31.28
N LEU A 13 -19.88 25.20 32.51
CA LEU A 13 -19.90 24.23 33.60
C LEU A 13 -21.11 23.30 33.42
N VAL A 14 -20.90 21.99 33.28
CA VAL A 14 -21.98 20.99 33.44
C VAL A 14 -21.60 20.06 34.56
N ALA A 15 -22.32 20.20 35.68
CA ALA A 15 -22.20 19.36 36.86
C ALA A 15 -22.90 18.01 36.61
N ALA A 16 -22.19 16.93 36.95
CA ALA A 16 -22.71 15.59 37.01
C ALA A 16 -23.65 15.41 38.21
N ALA A 17 -24.80 14.79 37.99
CA ALA A 17 -25.61 14.18 39.04
C ALA A 17 -25.88 12.73 38.65
N CYS A 18 -25.25 11.81 39.37
CA CYS A 18 -25.46 10.37 39.29
C CYS A 18 -26.74 10.00 40.05
N THR A 19 -27.64 9.27 39.40
CA THR A 19 -28.57 8.37 40.09
C THR A 19 -28.69 7.08 39.27
N SER A 20 -28.33 5.98 39.92
CA SER A 20 -28.37 4.61 39.45
C SER A 20 -29.79 4.09 39.34
N ASP A 21 -30.10 3.37 38.26
CA ASP A 21 -31.03 2.26 38.36
C ASP A 21 -30.56 1.09 37.49
N ALA A 22 -30.39 -0.05 38.14
CA ALA A 22 -29.90 -1.29 37.57
C ALA A 22 -31.07 -2.13 37.06
N SER A 23 -31.01 -2.56 35.81
CA SER A 23 -31.86 -3.64 35.30
C SER A 23 -31.08 -4.40 34.22
N THR A 24 -30.56 -5.56 34.62
CA THR A 24 -29.93 -6.58 33.78
C THR A 24 -30.97 -7.21 32.84
N PRO A 25 -30.68 -7.35 31.53
CA PRO A 25 -31.43 -8.26 30.67
C PRO A 25 -30.81 -9.67 30.70
N THR A 26 -31.64 -10.64 31.09
CA THR A 26 -31.35 -12.08 31.07
C THR A 26 -31.29 -12.59 29.63
N VAL A 27 -30.17 -13.20 29.24
CA VAL A 27 -30.04 -13.95 27.98
C VAL A 27 -30.51 -15.38 28.22
N THR A 28 -31.63 -15.75 27.60
CA THR A 28 -32.15 -17.12 27.55
C THR A 28 -31.55 -17.83 26.35
N THR A 29 -30.83 -18.92 26.60
CA THR A 29 -30.34 -19.87 25.60
C THR A 29 -31.50 -20.65 24.98
N GLY A 30 -31.61 -20.60 23.65
CA GLY A 30 -32.49 -21.47 22.87
C GLY A 30 -31.76 -21.91 21.61
N ASP A 31 -31.40 -23.20 21.56
CA ASP A 31 -31.00 -23.92 20.36
C ASP A 31 -32.26 -24.32 19.58
N PRO A 32 -32.31 -24.12 18.26
CA PRO A 32 -32.62 -25.28 17.44
C PRO A 32 -31.82 -25.34 16.13
N THR A 33 -31.19 -26.51 15.97
CA THR A 33 -30.93 -27.24 14.72
C THR A 33 -31.92 -26.90 13.59
N ALA A 34 -31.44 -26.22 12.55
CA ALA A 34 -32.00 -26.25 11.20
C ALA A 34 -30.92 -25.91 10.17
N SER A 35 -30.61 -26.86 9.29
CA SER A 35 -29.71 -26.70 8.16
C SER A 35 -30.25 -25.65 7.17
N PRO A 36 -29.41 -24.78 6.57
CA PRO A 36 -29.79 -24.05 5.38
C PRO A 36 -29.50 -24.91 4.14
N THR A 37 -30.56 -25.11 3.36
CA THR A 37 -30.54 -25.64 2.00
C THR A 37 -29.73 -24.75 1.07
N GLU A 38 -28.92 -25.39 0.22
CA GLU A 38 -28.32 -24.81 -0.98
C GLU A 38 -29.40 -24.17 -1.86
N ASP A 39 -29.21 -22.90 -2.23
CA ASP A 39 -29.67 -22.38 -3.52
C ASP A 39 -29.02 -21.02 -3.78
N GLY A 40 -28.47 -20.87 -4.99
CA GLY A 40 -28.06 -19.57 -5.54
C GLY A 40 -26.57 -19.36 -5.76
N SER A 41 -25.88 -20.30 -6.41
CA SER A 41 -24.66 -19.99 -7.16
C SER A 41 -25.00 -18.94 -8.22
N SER A 42 -24.78 -17.66 -7.90
CA SER A 42 -24.69 -16.61 -8.91
C SER A 42 -23.37 -16.81 -9.64
N THR A 43 -23.42 -17.67 -10.66
CA THR A 43 -22.34 -17.83 -11.60
C THR A 43 -22.27 -16.53 -12.40
N THR A 44 -21.34 -15.64 -12.05
CA THR A 44 -21.00 -14.47 -12.85
C THR A 44 -20.52 -14.97 -14.20
N THR A 45 -21.44 -15.00 -15.15
CA THR A 45 -21.13 -15.37 -16.53
C THR A 45 -20.37 -14.20 -17.11
N THR A 46 -19.03 -14.32 -17.16
CA THR A 46 -18.16 -13.42 -17.91
C THR A 46 -18.71 -13.36 -19.33
N THR A 47 -19.34 -12.24 -19.66
CA THR A 47 -19.91 -12.03 -20.99
C THR A 47 -18.74 -11.77 -21.92
N LEU A 48 -18.35 -12.79 -22.68
CA LEU A 48 -17.49 -12.64 -23.86
C LEU A 48 -18.14 -11.63 -24.81
N GLY A 49 -17.62 -10.40 -24.85
CA GLY A 49 -18.04 -9.40 -25.83
C GLY A 49 -18.05 -7.94 -25.39
N GLN A 50 -17.79 -7.62 -24.12
CA GLN A 50 -17.64 -6.22 -23.71
C GLN A 50 -16.17 -5.80 -23.89
N SER A 51 -15.89 -4.97 -24.90
CA SER A 51 -14.59 -4.28 -25.00
C SER A 51 -14.50 -3.28 -23.86
N PHE A 52 -13.32 -3.23 -23.23
CA PHE A 52 -12.96 -2.24 -22.23
C PHE A 52 -12.07 -1.14 -22.81
N ALA A 53 -11.89 -1.07 -24.14
CA ALA A 53 -11.05 -0.04 -24.74
C ALA A 53 -11.55 1.37 -24.39
N GLY A 54 -10.61 2.25 -24.08
CA GLY A 54 -10.90 3.65 -23.77
C GLY A 54 -11.30 4.43 -25.01
N THR A 55 -11.92 5.59 -24.80
CA THR A 55 -12.32 6.49 -25.91
C THR A 55 -11.75 7.90 -25.80
N ASP A 56 -11.30 8.28 -24.60
CA ASP A 56 -10.71 9.59 -24.34
C ASP A 56 -9.18 9.44 -24.24
N PRO A 57 -8.40 10.25 -24.97
CA PRO A 57 -6.94 10.24 -24.85
C PRO A 57 -6.51 10.51 -23.41
N ALA A 58 -5.55 9.73 -22.92
CA ALA A 58 -4.93 9.94 -21.62
C ALA A 58 -4.19 11.30 -21.57
N PRO A 59 -4.41 12.12 -20.52
CA PRO A 59 -3.59 13.30 -20.26
C PRO A 59 -2.11 12.95 -20.08
N GLU A 60 -1.22 13.85 -20.45
CA GLU A 60 0.22 13.68 -20.24
C GLU A 60 0.63 14.11 -18.82
N PHE A 61 1.75 13.61 -18.32
CA PHE A 61 2.33 14.11 -17.08
C PHE A 61 2.85 15.56 -17.26
N PRO A 62 2.63 16.46 -16.28
CA PRO A 62 3.25 17.77 -16.25
C PRO A 62 4.78 17.70 -16.25
N ASP A 63 5.42 18.70 -16.85
CA ASP A 63 6.87 18.85 -16.82
C ASP A 63 7.38 19.19 -15.41
N GLY A 64 8.61 18.77 -15.10
CA GLY A 64 9.32 19.20 -13.89
C GLY A 64 8.94 18.45 -12.60
N LEU A 65 8.17 17.36 -12.70
CA LEU A 65 7.93 16.44 -11.59
C LEU A 65 9.19 15.63 -11.28
N ASP A 66 9.38 15.32 -10.00
CA ASP A 66 10.41 14.38 -9.57
C ASP A 66 9.93 12.93 -9.77
N TRP A 67 10.85 12.07 -10.21
CA TRP A 67 10.58 10.66 -10.44
C TRP A 67 11.56 9.78 -9.67
N LEU A 68 11.08 8.61 -9.26
CA LEU A 68 11.80 7.53 -8.61
C LEU A 68 11.57 6.24 -9.40
N ASN A 69 12.46 5.26 -9.25
CA ASN A 69 12.43 4.00 -10.00
C ASN A 69 12.37 4.22 -11.53
N THR A 70 13.14 5.18 -12.05
CA THR A 70 13.34 5.42 -13.49
C THR A 70 14.55 6.33 -13.70
N GLU A 71 15.25 6.19 -14.83
CA GLU A 71 16.40 7.06 -15.17
C GLU A 71 15.96 8.47 -15.61
N ALA A 72 14.74 8.59 -16.15
CA ALA A 72 14.18 9.82 -16.69
C ALA A 72 12.66 9.89 -16.45
N PRO A 73 12.07 11.10 -16.44
CA PRO A 73 10.62 11.26 -16.39
C PRO A 73 9.93 10.46 -17.50
N LEU A 74 8.86 9.75 -17.15
CA LEU A 74 8.08 9.00 -18.11
C LEU A 74 7.00 9.86 -18.76
N SER A 75 6.56 9.46 -19.95
CA SER A 75 5.40 10.01 -20.66
C SER A 75 4.37 8.93 -20.98
N ILE A 76 3.08 9.28 -20.99
CA ILE A 76 2.04 8.37 -21.45
C ILE A 76 2.24 8.04 -22.94
N ALA A 77 2.75 8.99 -23.73
CA ALA A 77 3.01 8.78 -25.14
C ALA A 77 4.03 7.67 -25.43
N GLU A 78 5.09 7.53 -24.65
CA GLU A 78 6.11 6.48 -24.85
C GLU A 78 5.65 5.10 -24.37
N LEU A 79 4.64 5.05 -23.50
CA LEU A 79 4.05 3.81 -22.98
C LEU A 79 2.96 3.22 -23.88
N ARG A 80 2.68 3.84 -25.03
CA ARG A 80 1.77 3.26 -26.03
C ARG A 80 2.24 1.86 -26.43
N GLY A 81 1.29 0.95 -26.55
CA GLY A 81 1.53 -0.49 -26.69
C GLY A 81 1.51 -1.24 -25.37
N LYS A 82 1.50 -0.56 -24.21
CA LYS A 82 1.31 -1.18 -22.88
C LYS A 82 -0.06 -0.86 -22.31
N VAL A 83 -0.58 -1.75 -21.48
CA VAL A 83 -1.61 -1.35 -20.51
C VAL A 83 -0.88 -0.56 -19.43
N VAL A 84 -1.38 0.62 -19.06
CA VAL A 84 -0.82 1.41 -17.96
C VAL A 84 -1.84 1.50 -16.82
N LEU A 85 -1.39 1.25 -15.59
CA LEU A 85 -2.18 1.41 -14.38
C LEU A 85 -1.56 2.52 -13.52
N LEU A 86 -2.27 3.62 -13.35
CA LEU A 86 -1.89 4.67 -12.42
C LEU A 86 -2.46 4.34 -11.05
N ASP A 87 -1.61 4.30 -10.02
CA ASP A 87 -2.01 4.18 -8.61
C ASP A 87 -1.83 5.54 -7.91
N PHE A 88 -2.92 6.20 -7.53
CA PHE A 88 -2.90 7.44 -6.77
C PHE A 88 -2.84 7.12 -5.27
N TRP A 89 -1.68 7.38 -4.67
CA TRP A 89 -1.39 6.92 -3.31
C TRP A 89 -0.68 7.99 -2.47
N THR A 90 -0.57 7.74 -1.16
CA THR A 90 0.20 8.55 -0.21
C THR A 90 0.72 7.63 0.89
N TYR A 91 1.95 7.81 1.35
CA TYR A 91 2.59 6.81 2.21
C TYR A 91 2.08 6.78 3.66
N GLY A 92 1.38 7.83 4.11
CA GLY A 92 0.69 7.85 5.40
C GLY A 92 -0.64 7.08 5.41
N CYS A 93 -1.09 6.52 4.28
CA CYS A 93 -2.39 5.89 4.14
C CYS A 93 -2.29 4.35 4.26
N ILE A 94 -2.91 3.79 5.29
CA ILE A 94 -2.97 2.33 5.47
C ILE A 94 -3.71 1.64 4.31
N ASN A 95 -4.74 2.29 3.78
CA ASN A 95 -5.50 1.75 2.65
C ASN A 95 -4.63 1.61 1.39
N CYS A 96 -3.72 2.57 1.15
CA CYS A 96 -2.76 2.47 0.05
C CYS A 96 -1.77 1.31 0.28
N ILE A 97 -1.31 1.12 1.52
CA ILE A 97 -0.39 0.03 1.84
C ILE A 97 -1.06 -1.34 1.61
N HIS A 98 -2.36 -1.47 1.86
CA HIS A 98 -3.09 -2.72 1.64
C HIS A 98 -3.18 -3.15 0.18
N ILE A 99 -3.09 -2.24 -0.78
CA ILE A 99 -3.16 -2.59 -2.21
C ILE A 99 -1.79 -2.93 -2.83
N ILE A 100 -0.68 -2.69 -2.12
CA ILE A 100 0.66 -3.02 -2.65
C ILE A 100 0.76 -4.49 -3.09
N PRO A 101 0.29 -5.49 -2.31
CA PRO A 101 0.30 -6.89 -2.76
C PRO A 101 -0.58 -7.17 -3.99
N ASP A 102 -1.66 -6.41 -4.17
CA ASP A 102 -2.51 -6.50 -5.37
C ASP A 102 -1.73 -6.01 -6.60
N LEU A 103 -0.99 -4.91 -6.47
CA LEU A 103 -0.14 -4.35 -7.53
C LEU A 103 1.02 -5.29 -7.87
N GLU A 104 1.76 -5.77 -6.86
CA GLU A 104 2.86 -6.75 -7.02
C GLU A 104 2.39 -8.00 -7.80
N ARG A 105 1.17 -8.45 -7.50
CA ARG A 105 0.57 -9.59 -8.18
C ARG A 105 0.27 -9.28 -9.65
N LEU A 106 -0.31 -8.12 -9.94
CA LEU A 106 -0.59 -7.70 -11.32
C LEU A 106 0.70 -7.56 -12.14
N GLU A 107 1.73 -6.95 -11.55
CA GLU A 107 3.06 -6.82 -12.18
C GLU A 107 3.68 -8.19 -12.48
N THR A 108 3.52 -9.15 -11.56
CA THR A 108 4.00 -10.53 -11.75
C THR A 108 3.21 -11.29 -12.82
N GLU A 109 1.90 -11.05 -12.93
CA GLU A 109 1.02 -11.73 -13.89
C GLU A 109 1.16 -11.17 -15.32
N TYR A 110 1.52 -9.88 -15.46
CA TYR A 110 1.61 -9.16 -16.75
C TYR A 110 2.95 -8.41 -16.94
N PRO A 111 4.11 -9.08 -16.79
CA PRO A 111 5.41 -8.41 -16.71
C PRO A 111 5.81 -7.69 -18.02
N ASP A 112 5.32 -8.16 -19.17
CA ASP A 112 5.64 -7.59 -20.47
C ASP A 112 4.51 -6.70 -21.01
N GLU A 113 3.31 -6.77 -20.45
CA GLU A 113 2.11 -6.10 -20.95
C GLU A 113 1.68 -4.89 -20.11
N LEU A 114 1.94 -4.90 -18.81
CA LEU A 114 1.47 -3.91 -17.85
C LEU A 114 2.63 -3.05 -17.35
N VAL A 115 2.39 -1.74 -17.27
CA VAL A 115 3.22 -0.80 -16.53
C VAL A 115 2.38 -0.18 -15.42
N VAL A 116 2.76 -0.40 -14.16
CA VAL A 116 2.19 0.33 -13.03
C VAL A 116 3.00 1.60 -12.82
N ILE A 117 2.33 2.71 -12.49
CA ILE A 117 2.98 3.97 -12.08
C ILE A 117 2.32 4.46 -10.80
N GLY A 118 3.09 4.58 -9.73
CA GLY A 118 2.66 5.18 -8.48
C GLY A 118 2.64 6.71 -8.59
N VAL A 119 1.47 7.31 -8.63
CA VAL A 119 1.28 8.76 -8.53
C VAL A 119 1.16 9.15 -7.07
N HIS A 120 2.30 9.47 -6.44
CA HIS A 120 2.32 9.84 -5.03
C HIS A 120 1.79 11.27 -4.85
N SER A 121 0.58 11.40 -4.28
CA SER A 121 -0.08 12.68 -4.00
C SER A 121 -0.16 12.91 -2.50
N ALA A 122 0.60 13.88 -1.99
CA ALA A 122 0.93 14.01 -0.57
C ALA A 122 -0.24 14.48 0.33
N LYS A 123 -0.71 13.64 1.26
CA LYS A 123 -1.74 14.03 2.25
C LYS A 123 -1.21 15.03 3.30
N PHE A 124 0.01 14.85 3.79
CA PHE A 124 0.69 15.78 4.68
C PHE A 124 1.89 16.45 4.00
N ALA A 125 2.25 17.66 4.45
CA ALA A 125 3.35 18.43 3.85
C ALA A 125 4.70 17.69 3.82
N SER A 126 4.98 16.86 4.84
CA SER A 126 6.19 16.03 4.88
C SER A 126 6.23 14.96 3.79
N GLU A 127 5.05 14.55 3.28
CA GLU A 127 4.94 13.53 2.24
C GLU A 127 5.29 14.07 0.85
N GLY A 128 5.40 15.39 0.68
CA GLY A 128 5.83 15.99 -0.59
C GLY A 128 7.35 15.99 -0.81
N ASP A 129 8.16 15.57 0.18
CA ASP A 129 9.62 15.47 0.03
C ASP A 129 10.01 14.17 -0.68
N THR A 130 10.62 14.29 -1.86
CA THR A 130 11.05 13.18 -2.71
C THR A 130 11.97 12.21 -1.98
N GLU A 131 12.82 12.66 -1.06
CA GLU A 131 13.69 11.75 -0.29
C GLU A 131 12.88 10.90 0.69
N ASN A 132 11.84 11.47 1.30
CA ASN A 132 10.95 10.68 2.16
C ASN A 132 10.21 9.63 1.33
N ILE A 133 9.74 9.98 0.13
CA ILE A 133 9.08 9.03 -0.78
C ILE A 133 10.07 7.92 -1.19
N ARG A 134 11.32 8.24 -1.49
CA ARG A 134 12.38 7.25 -1.78
C ARG A 134 12.54 6.24 -0.62
N GLN A 135 12.60 6.72 0.62
CA GLN A 135 12.70 5.84 1.78
C GLN A 135 11.47 4.91 1.91
N ILE A 136 10.29 5.37 1.50
CA ILE A 136 9.06 4.57 1.50
C ILE A 136 9.06 3.54 0.35
N VAL A 137 9.49 3.93 -0.85
CA VAL A 137 9.69 3.01 -1.99
C VAL A 137 10.56 1.85 -1.56
N LEU A 138 11.71 2.14 -0.94
CA LEU A 138 12.63 1.12 -0.41
C LEU A 138 12.02 0.30 0.73
N ARG A 139 11.28 0.95 1.64
CA ARG A 139 10.66 0.27 2.78
C ARG A 139 9.62 -0.75 2.35
N TYR A 140 8.78 -0.39 1.38
CA TYR A 140 7.71 -1.27 0.92
C TYR A 140 8.11 -2.14 -0.28
N GLY A 141 9.33 -1.97 -0.81
CA GLY A 141 9.82 -2.78 -1.92
C GLY A 141 9.08 -2.48 -3.23
N LEU A 142 8.68 -1.23 -3.46
CA LEU A 142 8.01 -0.85 -4.70
C LEU A 142 9.02 -0.91 -5.86
N GLU A 143 8.70 -1.68 -6.90
CA GLU A 143 9.55 -1.86 -8.08
C GLU A 143 9.06 -1.08 -9.32
N HIS A 144 7.83 -0.53 -9.29
CA HIS A 144 7.34 0.35 -10.34
C HIS A 144 7.85 1.80 -10.21
N PRO A 145 7.84 2.58 -11.31
CA PRO A 145 8.05 4.02 -11.29
C PRO A 145 7.11 4.73 -10.33
N VAL A 146 7.64 5.73 -9.64
CA VAL A 146 6.85 6.62 -8.77
C VAL A 146 7.11 8.06 -9.15
N VAL A 147 6.03 8.82 -9.36
CA VAL A 147 6.09 10.27 -9.60
C VAL A 147 5.59 11.02 -8.37
N ASN A 148 6.29 12.09 -7.99
CA ASN A 148 5.92 12.94 -6.87
C ASN A 148 4.98 14.07 -7.32
N ASP A 149 3.68 13.85 -7.20
CA ASP A 149 2.61 14.84 -7.45
C ASP A 149 2.32 15.68 -6.19
N ARG A 150 3.35 16.34 -5.65
CA ARG A 150 3.25 17.13 -4.40
C ARG A 150 2.22 18.26 -4.46
N ASP A 151 1.95 18.79 -5.65
CA ASP A 151 1.07 19.94 -5.88
C ASP A 151 -0.33 19.52 -6.39
N PHE A 152 -0.61 18.21 -6.43
CA PHE A 152 -1.90 17.63 -6.84
C PHE A 152 -2.30 17.97 -8.29
N GLU A 153 -1.36 18.26 -9.18
CA GLU A 153 -1.67 18.59 -10.57
C GLU A 153 -2.12 17.34 -11.33
N VAL A 154 -1.41 16.22 -11.15
CA VAL A 154 -1.78 14.93 -11.76
C VAL A 154 -3.09 14.43 -11.16
N TRP A 155 -3.20 14.43 -9.84
CA TRP A 155 -4.42 14.08 -9.10
C TRP A 155 -5.67 14.78 -9.66
N GLN A 156 -5.61 16.10 -9.82
CA GLN A 156 -6.74 16.89 -10.32
C GLN A 156 -7.03 16.62 -11.79
N THR A 157 -5.98 16.53 -12.61
CA THR A 157 -6.09 16.26 -14.06
C THR A 157 -6.78 14.93 -14.34
N TRP A 158 -6.46 13.91 -13.54
CA TRP A 158 -6.98 12.56 -13.67
C TRP A 158 -8.29 12.31 -12.90
N GLY A 159 -8.79 13.32 -12.18
CA GLY A 159 -10.05 13.22 -11.44
C GLY A 159 -10.02 12.26 -10.25
N ALA A 160 -8.83 11.98 -9.70
CA ALA A 160 -8.70 11.23 -8.45
C ALA A 160 -9.39 11.98 -7.31
N ASN A 161 -10.02 11.25 -6.39
CA ASN A 161 -10.80 11.85 -5.30
C ASN A 161 -10.74 11.10 -3.97
N ALA A 162 -10.03 9.96 -3.92
CA ALA A 162 -9.80 9.19 -2.72
C ALA A 162 -8.41 8.54 -2.78
N TRP A 163 -7.88 8.18 -1.62
CA TRP A 163 -6.70 7.33 -1.53
C TRP A 163 -7.13 5.92 -1.09
N PRO A 164 -6.69 4.85 -1.77
CA PRO A 164 -6.11 4.84 -3.12
C PRO A 164 -7.19 5.06 -4.21
N THR A 165 -6.75 5.52 -5.38
CA THR A 165 -7.52 5.47 -6.63
C THR A 165 -6.63 4.85 -7.71
N VAL A 166 -7.14 3.88 -8.47
CA VAL A 166 -6.45 3.34 -9.64
C VAL A 166 -7.13 3.80 -10.93
N VAL A 167 -6.35 4.06 -11.98
CA VAL A 167 -6.85 4.39 -13.33
C VAL A 167 -6.15 3.54 -14.37
N ILE A 168 -6.91 2.94 -15.29
CA ILE A 168 -6.39 2.11 -16.37
C ILE A 168 -6.38 2.90 -17.69
N ILE A 169 -5.29 2.77 -18.42
CA ILE A 169 -5.07 3.29 -19.76
C ILE A 169 -4.82 2.10 -20.68
N ASP A 170 -5.48 2.08 -21.83
CA ASP A 170 -5.31 1.03 -22.83
C ASP A 170 -4.03 1.20 -23.67
N PRO A 171 -3.61 0.17 -24.43
CA PRO A 171 -2.41 0.24 -25.28
C PRO A 171 -2.46 1.28 -26.41
N ALA A 172 -3.63 1.84 -26.75
CA ALA A 172 -3.71 2.96 -27.70
C ALA A 172 -3.49 4.32 -27.01
N GLY A 173 -3.37 4.36 -25.69
CA GLY A 173 -3.19 5.57 -24.89
C GLY A 173 -4.50 6.25 -24.54
N ASN A 174 -5.60 5.51 -24.41
CA ASN A 174 -6.90 6.05 -24.00
C ASN A 174 -7.28 5.60 -22.59
N VAL A 175 -7.95 6.47 -21.84
CA VAL A 175 -8.46 6.18 -20.50
C VAL A 175 -9.63 5.20 -20.59
N VAL A 176 -9.51 4.09 -19.87
CA VAL A 176 -10.54 3.04 -19.75
C VAL A 176 -11.50 3.35 -18.61
N GLY A 177 -10.96 3.78 -17.48
CA GLY A 177 -11.72 4.10 -16.28
C GLY A 177 -10.89 3.94 -15.02
N GLY A 178 -11.48 4.22 -13.86
CA GLY A 178 -10.81 4.11 -12.58
C GLY A 178 -11.69 3.55 -11.47
N HIS A 179 -11.05 3.13 -10.39
CA HIS A 179 -11.67 2.60 -9.19
C HIS A 179 -11.06 3.26 -7.95
N SER A 180 -11.87 3.59 -6.95
CA SER A 180 -11.41 4.21 -5.70
C SER A 180 -11.69 3.30 -4.52
N GLY A 181 -10.71 3.14 -3.64
CA GLY A 181 -10.75 2.23 -2.50
C GLY A 181 -9.82 1.03 -2.64
N GLU A 182 -9.81 0.20 -1.59
CA GLU A 182 -9.00 -1.02 -1.50
C GLU A 182 -9.61 -2.19 -2.28
N GLY A 183 -8.83 -3.27 -2.46
CA GLY A 183 -9.26 -4.49 -3.16
C GLY A 183 -9.24 -4.30 -4.68
N VAL A 184 -8.17 -3.70 -5.19
CA VAL A 184 -8.07 -3.28 -6.59
C VAL A 184 -7.87 -4.47 -7.52
N TYR A 185 -7.28 -5.58 -7.06
CA TYR A 185 -7.00 -6.73 -7.92
C TYR A 185 -8.26 -7.30 -8.58
N ASP A 186 -9.31 -7.58 -7.81
CA ASP A 186 -10.53 -8.23 -8.32
C ASP A 186 -11.29 -7.36 -9.33
N VAL A 187 -11.08 -6.04 -9.29
CA VAL A 187 -11.72 -5.09 -10.22
C VAL A 187 -10.86 -4.78 -11.44
N THR A 188 -9.53 -4.69 -11.30
CA THR A 188 -8.64 -4.33 -12.41
C THR A 188 -8.20 -5.53 -13.24
N GLN A 189 -7.97 -6.69 -12.62
CA GLN A 189 -7.40 -7.84 -13.32
C GLN A 189 -8.27 -8.32 -14.51
N PRO A 190 -9.61 -8.46 -14.39
CA PRO A 190 -10.43 -8.87 -15.52
C PRO A 190 -10.39 -7.86 -16.68
N VAL A 191 -10.26 -6.57 -16.37
CA VAL A 191 -10.13 -5.49 -17.36
C VAL A 191 -8.79 -5.58 -18.07
N ILE A 192 -7.69 -5.70 -17.32
CA ILE A 192 -6.33 -5.87 -17.88
C ILE A 192 -6.28 -7.10 -18.77
N ALA A 193 -6.80 -8.25 -18.32
CA ALA A 193 -6.86 -9.47 -19.11
C ALA A 193 -7.60 -9.28 -20.44
N SER A 194 -8.73 -8.55 -20.42
CA SER A 194 -9.49 -8.25 -21.63
C SER A 194 -8.72 -7.34 -22.59
N LEU A 195 -8.07 -6.29 -22.09
CA LEU A 195 -7.27 -5.37 -22.90
C LEU A 195 -6.07 -6.09 -23.53
N VAL A 196 -5.37 -6.92 -22.77
CA VAL A 196 -4.24 -7.72 -23.27
C VAL A 196 -4.69 -8.66 -24.40
N ALA A 197 -5.85 -9.31 -24.25
CA ALA A 197 -6.39 -10.19 -25.28
C ALA A 197 -6.80 -9.40 -26.55
N GLU A 198 -7.54 -8.31 -26.38
CA GLU A 198 -8.06 -7.49 -27.49
C GLU A 198 -6.93 -6.82 -28.28
N PHE A 199 -6.05 -6.07 -27.60
CA PHE A 199 -4.96 -5.34 -28.25
C PHE A 199 -3.84 -6.27 -28.73
N GLY A 200 -3.68 -7.43 -28.10
CA GLY A 200 -2.83 -8.52 -28.60
C GLY A 200 -3.32 -9.08 -29.93
N ALA A 201 -4.63 -9.36 -30.07
CA ALA A 201 -5.22 -9.85 -31.31
C ALA A 201 -5.14 -8.81 -32.45
N ASN A 202 -5.22 -7.52 -32.11
CA ASN A 202 -5.16 -6.42 -33.08
C ASN A 202 -3.73 -5.98 -33.43
N GLY A 203 -2.69 -6.56 -32.79
CA GLY A 203 -1.29 -6.27 -33.08
C GLY A 203 -0.79 -4.91 -32.56
N VAL A 204 -1.51 -4.31 -31.61
CA VAL A 204 -1.15 -3.01 -31.01
C VAL A 204 -0.30 -3.19 -29.75
N LEU A 205 -0.48 -4.30 -29.04
CA LEU A 205 0.20 -4.57 -27.77
C LEU A 205 1.69 -4.87 -28.00
N ASP A 206 2.55 -4.05 -27.39
CA ASP A 206 3.99 -4.24 -27.33
C ASP A 206 4.33 -5.11 -26.11
N ARG A 207 5.07 -6.19 -26.32
CA ARG A 207 5.56 -7.11 -25.27
C ARG A 207 7.07 -7.04 -25.08
N SER A 208 7.71 -5.97 -25.56
CA SER A 208 9.12 -5.72 -25.26
C SER A 208 9.26 -5.51 -23.75
N PRO A 209 10.17 -6.22 -23.06
CA PRO A 209 10.32 -6.06 -21.61
C PRO A 209 10.60 -4.60 -21.23
N VAL A 210 9.93 -4.12 -20.20
CA VAL A 210 10.19 -2.80 -19.61
C VAL A 210 11.05 -3.01 -18.36
N SER A 211 12.18 -2.32 -18.29
CA SER A 211 13.06 -2.36 -17.13
C SER A 211 13.28 -0.96 -16.59
N PHE A 212 13.19 -0.82 -15.28
CA PHE A 212 13.36 0.44 -14.58
C PHE A 212 14.67 0.44 -13.78
N ALA A 213 15.25 1.63 -13.60
CA ALA A 213 16.38 1.82 -12.70
C ALA A 213 15.85 1.99 -11.28
N LEU A 214 15.94 0.94 -10.46
CA LEU A 214 15.30 0.92 -9.15
C LEU A 214 16.15 1.68 -8.13
N GLU A 215 15.49 2.37 -7.20
CA GLU A 215 16.15 2.99 -6.06
C GLU A 215 16.85 1.95 -5.16
N ALA A 216 16.40 0.70 -5.20
CA ALA A 216 17.00 -0.41 -4.46
C ALA A 216 18.31 -0.92 -5.07
N ASP A 217 18.58 -0.61 -6.35
CA ASP A 217 19.72 -1.16 -7.08
C ASP A 217 21.06 -0.73 -6.49
N GLY A 218 21.90 -1.70 -6.14
CA GLY A 218 23.25 -1.46 -5.65
C GLY A 218 23.33 -0.92 -4.22
N LEU A 219 22.22 -0.86 -3.48
CA LEU A 219 22.26 -0.53 -2.06
C LEU A 219 23.02 -1.61 -1.27
N PRO A 220 23.84 -1.22 -0.28
CA PRO A 220 24.55 -2.17 0.54
C PRO A 220 23.60 -2.89 1.49
N GLU A 221 23.84 -4.18 1.69
CA GLU A 221 23.26 -4.92 2.81
C GLU A 221 23.73 -4.31 4.14
N THR A 222 22.78 -4.05 5.03
CA THR A 222 23.04 -3.45 6.35
C THR A 222 22.69 -4.43 7.46
N ILE A 223 23.06 -4.12 8.71
CA ILE A 223 22.71 -4.99 9.85
C ILE A 223 21.19 -4.93 10.12
N LEU A 224 20.59 -3.75 10.00
CA LEU A 224 19.16 -3.50 10.18
C LEU A 224 18.60 -2.81 8.96
N SER A 225 17.45 -3.25 8.48
CA SER A 225 16.74 -2.69 7.34
C SER A 225 15.35 -2.25 7.77
N PHE A 226 15.12 -0.93 7.73
CA PHE A 226 13.87 -0.26 8.13
C PHE A 226 13.28 -0.75 9.47
N PRO A 227 14.04 -0.72 10.60
CA PRO A 227 13.55 -1.21 11.87
C PRO A 227 12.33 -0.39 12.35
N GLY A 228 11.18 -1.06 12.52
CA GLY A 228 9.91 -0.39 12.76
C GLY A 228 9.65 0.01 14.22
N LYS A 229 10.14 -0.82 15.16
CA LYS A 229 9.98 -0.64 16.61
C LYS A 229 11.14 -1.26 17.38
N VAL A 230 11.33 -0.80 18.60
CA VAL A 230 12.28 -1.34 19.58
C VAL A 230 11.58 -1.53 20.93
N LEU A 231 11.92 -2.60 21.63
CA LEU A 231 11.41 -2.98 22.93
C LEU A 231 12.59 -3.22 23.87
N ALA A 232 12.61 -2.57 25.03
CA ALA A 232 13.62 -2.81 26.05
C ALA A 232 13.08 -3.80 27.07
N ASP A 233 13.83 -4.88 27.33
CA ASP A 233 13.50 -5.84 28.38
C ASP A 233 14.25 -5.51 29.68
N PRO A 234 13.55 -5.07 30.74
CA PRO A 234 14.20 -4.74 32.00
C PRO A 234 14.73 -5.97 32.76
N VAL A 235 14.28 -7.18 32.43
CA VAL A 235 14.69 -8.42 33.12
C VAL A 235 16.01 -8.94 32.55
N SER A 236 16.10 -9.14 31.24
CA SER A 236 17.35 -9.56 30.60
C SER A 236 18.34 -8.40 30.41
N GLY A 237 17.85 -7.16 30.35
CA GLY A 237 18.65 -5.97 30.02
C GLY A 237 18.91 -5.80 28.51
N LEU A 238 18.27 -6.60 27.66
CA LEU A 238 18.45 -6.54 26.20
C LEU A 238 17.46 -5.60 25.50
N LEU A 239 17.82 -5.16 24.30
CA LEU A 239 16.89 -4.56 23.33
C LEU A 239 16.43 -5.61 22.33
N TYR A 240 15.14 -5.64 22.03
CA TYR A 240 14.55 -6.37 20.92
C TYR A 240 14.14 -5.38 19.85
N ILE A 241 14.66 -5.55 18.64
CA ILE A 241 14.46 -4.66 17.50
C ILE A 241 13.68 -5.42 16.44
N ALA A 242 12.54 -4.87 16.02
CA ALA A 242 11.79 -5.40 14.89
C ALA A 242 12.47 -4.92 13.59
N ASP A 243 13.34 -5.76 13.05
CA ASP A 243 14.12 -5.53 11.83
C ASP A 243 13.25 -5.84 10.61
N SER A 244 12.32 -4.91 10.34
CA SER A 244 11.11 -5.18 9.55
C SER A 244 11.41 -5.68 8.14
N ASN A 245 12.33 -5.04 7.41
CA ASN A 245 12.63 -5.45 6.03
C ASN A 245 13.58 -6.64 5.93
N HIS A 246 14.23 -7.04 7.02
CA HIS A 246 14.86 -8.35 7.12
C HIS A 246 13.93 -9.43 7.69
N HIS A 247 12.64 -9.15 7.90
CA HIS A 247 11.63 -10.14 8.32
C HIS A 247 12.03 -10.95 9.57
N ARG A 248 12.61 -10.27 10.57
CA ARG A 248 13.17 -10.90 11.77
C ARG A 248 13.14 -9.96 12.97
N ILE A 249 13.39 -10.51 14.16
CA ILE A 249 13.62 -9.75 15.39
C ILE A 249 15.09 -9.92 15.80
N VAL A 250 15.75 -8.83 16.17
CA VAL A 250 17.16 -8.81 16.60
C VAL A 250 17.21 -8.50 18.09
N ALA A 251 17.85 -9.36 18.89
CA ALA A 251 18.21 -9.05 20.27
C ALA A 251 19.61 -8.46 20.32
N ALA A 252 19.78 -7.32 20.99
CA ALA A 252 21.04 -6.60 21.08
C ALA A 252 21.34 -6.12 22.50
N ASP A 253 22.63 -6.05 22.84
CA ASP A 253 23.11 -5.42 24.07
C ASP A 253 23.07 -3.89 23.90
N PRO A 254 22.30 -3.14 24.72
CA PRO A 254 22.21 -1.69 24.60
C PRO A 254 23.50 -0.94 24.95
N ALA A 255 24.41 -1.54 25.72
CA ALA A 255 25.65 -0.91 26.15
C ALA A 255 26.76 -1.06 25.10
N THR A 256 26.84 -2.20 24.41
CA THR A 256 27.88 -2.45 23.39
C THR A 256 27.38 -2.28 21.97
N GLY A 257 26.07 -2.47 21.73
CA GLY A 257 25.48 -2.56 20.40
C GLY A 257 25.65 -3.93 19.74
N ASP A 258 26.19 -4.92 20.45
CA ASP A 258 26.41 -6.26 19.90
C ASP A 258 25.07 -6.99 19.69
N VAL A 259 24.97 -7.70 18.56
CA VAL A 259 23.86 -8.61 18.30
C VAL A 259 24.05 -9.88 19.14
N ILE A 260 23.10 -10.13 20.04
CA ILE A 260 23.10 -11.28 20.95
C ILE A 260 22.38 -12.48 20.33
N ASP A 261 21.24 -12.26 19.69
CA ASP A 261 20.51 -13.31 18.97
C ASP A 261 19.62 -12.74 17.86
N VAL A 262 19.18 -13.61 16.95
CA VAL A 262 18.29 -13.28 15.85
C VAL A 262 17.18 -14.32 15.75
N PHE A 263 15.94 -13.84 15.76
CA PHE A 263 14.74 -14.65 15.68
C PHE A 263 14.05 -14.45 14.32
N GLY A 264 13.79 -15.55 13.62
CA GLY A 264 13.24 -15.56 12.28
C GLY A 264 14.29 -15.95 11.23
N SER A 265 13.83 -16.64 10.20
CA SER A 265 14.66 -17.12 9.10
C SER A 265 15.13 -16.03 8.13
N GLY A 266 14.65 -14.80 8.31
CA GLY A 266 14.89 -13.69 7.40
C GLY A 266 14.05 -13.71 6.12
N ARG A 267 13.19 -14.72 5.95
CA ARG A 267 12.25 -14.81 4.83
C ARG A 267 10.87 -14.32 5.24
N ARG A 268 10.26 -13.49 4.40
CA ARG A 268 8.86 -13.05 4.52
C ARG A 268 7.91 -14.24 4.69
N GLY A 269 6.94 -14.13 5.60
CA GLY A 269 5.80 -15.05 5.71
C GLY A 269 5.32 -15.29 7.14
N PHE A 270 4.35 -16.19 7.30
CA PHE A 270 3.64 -16.46 8.56
C PHE A 270 3.88 -17.87 9.11
N ARG A 271 5.05 -18.44 8.83
CA ARG A 271 5.37 -19.81 9.24
C ARG A 271 5.85 -19.80 10.69
N ASP A 272 5.14 -20.51 11.56
CA ASP A 272 5.61 -20.81 12.91
C ASP A 272 6.75 -21.85 12.91
N GLY A 273 7.48 -21.92 14.02
CA GLY A 273 8.57 -22.88 14.22
C GLY A 273 9.42 -22.53 15.43
N ASP A 274 10.61 -23.12 15.49
CA ASP A 274 11.64 -22.67 16.41
C ASP A 274 12.11 -21.25 16.07
N ALA A 275 12.87 -20.66 17.00
CA ALA A 275 13.39 -19.30 16.90
C ALA A 275 14.07 -18.98 15.57
N ARG A 276 14.72 -19.93 14.88
CA ARG A 276 15.45 -19.68 13.64
C ARG A 276 14.67 -20.05 12.38
N SER A 277 13.70 -20.96 12.49
CA SER A 277 12.91 -21.40 11.33
C SER A 277 11.60 -20.64 11.14
N ALA A 278 11.12 -19.94 12.18
CA ALA A 278 9.97 -19.05 12.08
C ALA A 278 10.13 -18.00 10.97
N ARG A 279 9.03 -17.52 10.42
CA ARG A 279 8.99 -16.42 9.45
C ARG A 279 8.13 -15.31 10.00
N PHE A 280 8.56 -14.09 9.73
CA PHE A 280 7.78 -12.89 10.00
C PHE A 280 7.49 -12.19 8.70
N ASP A 281 6.43 -11.38 8.68
CA ASP A 281 6.14 -10.45 7.60
C ASP A 281 6.19 -9.03 8.16
N GLN A 282 7.22 -8.27 7.77
CA GLN A 282 7.52 -6.90 8.21
C GLN A 282 7.13 -6.58 9.67
N PRO A 283 7.69 -7.29 10.67
CA PRO A 283 7.26 -7.15 12.06
C PRO A 283 7.37 -5.70 12.56
N GLN A 284 6.42 -5.28 13.39
CA GLN A 284 6.35 -3.93 13.97
C GLN A 284 6.28 -3.99 15.50
N GLY A 285 5.09 -3.75 16.07
CA GLY A 285 4.87 -3.71 17.51
C GLY A 285 5.22 -5.03 18.19
N MET A 286 5.93 -4.93 19.31
CA MET A 286 6.25 -6.05 20.19
C MET A 286 5.88 -5.68 21.62
N VAL A 287 5.49 -6.68 22.40
CA VAL A 287 5.20 -6.54 23.83
C VAL A 287 5.77 -7.74 24.56
N LEU A 288 6.26 -7.52 25.78
CA LEU A 288 6.69 -8.61 26.66
C LEU A 288 5.49 -9.12 27.44
N SER A 289 5.31 -10.43 27.48
CA SER A 289 4.39 -11.06 28.43
C SER A 289 5.17 -11.74 29.55
N SER A 290 4.74 -11.55 30.80
CA SER A 290 5.37 -12.16 31.98
C SER A 290 5.20 -13.68 32.04
N ASP A 291 4.24 -14.24 31.30
CA ASP A 291 3.99 -15.68 31.18
C ASP A 291 4.47 -16.27 29.83
N GLY A 292 4.98 -15.43 28.92
CA GLY A 292 5.40 -15.86 27.58
C GLY A 292 4.29 -16.35 26.66
N ALA A 293 3.01 -16.05 26.98
CA ALA A 293 1.83 -16.39 26.18
C ALA A 293 1.05 -15.15 25.72
#